data_AF-A0A3C1DEK5-F1
#
_entry.id   AF-A0A3C1DEK5-F1
#
_cell.length_a   1.000
_cell.length_b   1.000
_cell.length_c   1.000
_cell.angle_alpha   90.00
_cell.angle_beta   90.00
_cell.angle_gamma   90.00
#
_symmetry.space_group_name_H-M   'P 1'
#
loop_
_entity.id
_entity.type
_entity.pdbx_description
1 polymer ?
#
loop_
_entity_poly.entity_id
_entity_poly.type
_entity_poly.pdbx_seq_one_letter_code
_entity_poly.pdbx_strand_id
1 'polypeptide(L)'
;PTEAEWEYACRAGTTGPFNVDHSISADEANYYGHYPYEIEGNYFDQGVLQVKPGVYRGEAVASGSFAPNAWGLYDMHGNVAEWVWDRYGAYDASVAANPTGPDAGSLRVNRGGGWNDFAKNLRSAYRASLTPTSSSPSVGFRVARSAVLRPGGVGGGDGASGSATGEPLVVFFSWSGNTRLIAREMASQLGVEAVELECEQPYSTDYNTCLDEAQRDQNQQARPALATQIPDMSRYGTVYLGYPNWWASIPMPIATFLESYDFAGKEIRPFCSNGGGGLGQSVAAISKVVPNAHVGQGLSIYYSGGADMSQQVADWIAG
;
A
#
# COMPACT_ATOMS: atom_id res chain seq x y z
N PRO A 1 -20.42 0.55 4.37
CA PRO A 1 -20.81 1.09 3.04
C PRO A 1 -20.02 0.36 1.96
N THR A 2 -20.49 0.34 0.72
CA THR A 2 -19.63 -0.02 -0.41
C THR A 2 -18.56 1.05 -0.64
N GLU A 3 -17.54 0.71 -1.42
CA GLU A 3 -16.48 1.59 -1.86
C GLU A 3 -17.04 2.83 -2.58
N ALA A 4 -17.99 2.59 -3.49
CA ALA A 4 -18.67 3.65 -4.24
C ALA A 4 -19.53 4.55 -3.33
N GLU A 5 -20.28 3.95 -2.38
CA GLU A 5 -21.05 4.71 -1.39
C GLU A 5 -20.15 5.56 -0.50
N TRP A 6 -19.01 5.02 -0.07
CA TRP A 6 -18.04 5.74 0.75
C TRP A 6 -17.46 6.93 -0.01
N GLU A 7 -17.04 6.74 -1.28
CA GLU A 7 -16.46 7.82 -2.07
C GLU A 7 -17.49 8.93 -2.34
N TYR A 8 -18.75 8.56 -2.65
CA TYR A 8 -19.84 9.51 -2.81
C TYR A 8 -20.07 10.34 -1.53
N ALA A 9 -20.11 9.66 -0.37
CA ALA A 9 -20.24 10.30 0.93
C ALA A 9 -19.05 11.20 1.28
N CYS A 10 -17.83 10.76 0.95
CA CYS A 10 -16.60 11.52 1.19
C CYS A 10 -16.64 12.84 0.42
N ARG A 11 -16.92 12.76 -0.90
CA ARG A 11 -16.98 13.90 -1.82
C ARG A 11 -18.06 14.92 -1.44
N ALA A 12 -19.22 14.47 -0.97
CA ALA A 12 -20.34 15.34 -0.59
C ALA A 12 -20.66 16.45 -1.62
N GLY A 13 -20.58 16.11 -2.91
CA GLY A 13 -20.84 17.02 -4.03
C GLY A 13 -19.60 17.63 -4.69
N THR A 14 -18.39 17.45 -4.14
CA THR A 14 -17.15 17.90 -4.79
C THR A 14 -16.65 16.90 -5.85
N THR A 15 -15.90 17.41 -6.84
CA THR A 15 -15.25 16.60 -7.88
C THR A 15 -13.73 16.55 -7.72
N GLY A 16 -13.17 17.34 -6.82
CA GLY A 16 -11.73 17.43 -6.57
C GLY A 16 -11.14 16.18 -5.92
N PRO A 17 -9.83 16.20 -5.64
CA PRO A 17 -9.16 15.13 -4.90
C PRO A 17 -9.67 14.98 -3.47
N PHE A 18 -10.17 16.06 -2.87
CA PHE A 18 -10.72 16.12 -1.51
C PHE A 18 -12.12 16.77 -1.52
N ASN A 19 -12.79 16.74 -0.37
CA ASN A 19 -14.03 17.49 -0.13
C ASN A 19 -13.81 18.92 0.37
N VAL A 20 -12.54 19.31 0.50
CA VAL A 20 -12.05 20.67 0.75
C VAL A 20 -11.34 21.20 -0.50
N ASP A 21 -10.92 22.47 -0.45
CA ASP A 21 -10.20 23.11 -1.56
C ASP A 21 -8.84 22.44 -1.80
N HIS A 22 -8.60 22.06 -3.06
CA HIS A 22 -7.37 21.53 -3.70
C HIS A 22 -6.39 20.64 -2.91
N SER A 23 -5.92 21.06 -1.73
CA SER A 23 -4.95 20.39 -0.87
C SER A 23 -5.42 20.42 0.57
N ILE A 24 -5.58 19.23 1.18
CA ILE A 24 -5.94 19.12 2.58
C ILE A 24 -4.74 19.42 3.49
N SER A 25 -4.94 20.25 4.51
CA SER A 25 -3.92 20.63 5.47
C SER A 25 -4.01 19.82 6.78
N ALA A 26 -2.94 19.89 7.58
CA ALA A 26 -2.90 19.23 8.90
C ALA A 26 -3.85 19.85 9.95
N ASP A 27 -4.46 20.99 9.63
CA ASP A 27 -5.51 21.64 10.40
C ASP A 27 -6.92 21.15 9.99
N GLU A 28 -7.03 20.46 8.86
CA GLU A 28 -8.29 19.94 8.31
C GLU A 28 -8.39 18.42 8.41
N ALA A 29 -7.26 17.73 8.55
CA ALA A 29 -7.21 16.29 8.76
C ALA A 29 -6.00 15.85 9.59
N ASN A 30 -6.09 14.64 10.13
CA ASN A 30 -4.98 14.00 10.81
C ASN A 30 -4.29 13.00 9.87
N TYR A 31 -3.04 13.25 9.51
CA TYR A 31 -2.23 12.39 8.64
C TYR A 31 -0.76 12.60 8.95
N TYR A 32 0.15 11.98 8.19
CA TYR A 32 1.57 12.28 8.29
C TYR A 32 1.85 13.67 7.73
N GLY A 33 1.65 14.70 8.58
CA GLY A 33 1.72 16.12 8.22
C GLY A 33 3.01 16.57 7.53
N HIS A 34 4.13 15.86 7.74
CA HIS A 34 5.39 16.15 7.05
C HIS A 34 5.32 15.91 5.53
N TYR A 35 4.30 15.18 5.06
CA TYR A 35 4.08 14.83 3.66
C TYR A 35 2.72 15.36 3.16
N PRO A 36 2.59 16.69 2.97
CA PRO A 36 1.38 17.33 2.45
C PRO A 36 1.12 16.93 0.98
N TYR A 37 -0.06 17.26 0.46
CA TYR A 37 -0.41 16.91 -0.92
C TYR A 37 0.50 17.69 -1.88
N GLU A 38 0.98 17.04 -2.95
CA GLU A 38 1.93 17.59 -3.92
C GLU A 38 3.34 17.89 -3.38
N ILE A 39 3.69 17.35 -2.20
CA ILE A 39 5.04 17.46 -1.64
C ILE A 39 6.11 16.92 -2.60
N GLU A 40 5.74 16.01 -3.51
CA GLU A 40 6.63 15.48 -4.52
C GLU A 40 7.30 16.53 -5.40
N GLY A 41 6.61 17.65 -5.65
CA GLY A 41 7.16 18.78 -6.39
C GLY A 41 8.13 19.64 -5.59
N ASN A 42 8.28 19.39 -4.28
CA ASN A 42 9.02 20.24 -3.34
C ASN A 42 10.19 19.57 -2.62
N TYR A 43 10.42 18.26 -2.80
CA TYR A 43 11.47 17.58 -2.03
C TYR A 43 12.89 18.06 -2.37
N PHE A 44 13.12 18.58 -3.58
CA PHE A 44 14.46 18.94 -4.08
C PHE A 44 14.53 20.32 -4.72
N ASP A 45 13.41 20.86 -5.20
CA ASP A 45 13.26 22.23 -5.65
C ASP A 45 12.04 22.84 -4.94
N GLN A 46 12.15 23.99 -4.30
CA GLN A 46 11.02 24.64 -3.61
C GLN A 46 10.10 25.38 -4.60
N GLY A 47 9.73 24.71 -5.70
CA GLY A 47 8.98 25.30 -6.79
C GLY A 47 7.49 25.52 -6.48
N VAL A 48 6.93 24.76 -5.53
CA VAL A 48 5.51 24.76 -5.15
C VAL A 48 5.36 25.39 -3.76
N LEU A 49 5.65 26.69 -3.63
CA LEU A 49 5.75 27.40 -2.34
C LEU A 49 4.49 27.35 -1.45
N GLN A 50 3.34 27.03 -2.02
CA GLN A 50 2.08 26.81 -1.29
C GLN A 50 2.04 25.49 -0.52
N VAL A 51 2.84 24.49 -0.91
CA VAL A 51 2.88 23.17 -0.27
C VAL A 51 3.82 23.24 0.94
N LYS A 52 3.22 23.20 2.13
CA LYS A 52 3.95 23.32 3.40
C LYS A 52 3.71 22.10 4.28
N PRO A 53 4.77 21.49 4.85
CA PRO A 53 4.63 20.49 5.90
C PRO A 53 3.77 21.01 7.05
N GLY A 54 2.89 20.15 7.55
CA GLY A 54 2.06 20.37 8.72
C GLY A 54 2.42 19.45 9.89
N VAL A 55 1.59 19.47 10.93
CA VAL A 55 1.78 18.68 12.16
C VAL A 55 1.59 17.19 11.89
N TYR A 56 2.55 16.37 12.33
CA TYR A 56 2.36 14.92 12.48
C TYR A 56 2.05 14.57 13.92
N ARG A 57 0.84 14.05 14.17
CA ARG A 57 0.36 13.77 15.55
C ARG A 57 0.81 12.40 16.08
N GLY A 58 1.14 11.46 15.19
CA GLY A 58 1.64 10.14 15.57
C GLY A 58 0.60 9.18 16.19
N GLU A 59 -0.65 9.60 16.29
CA GLU A 59 -1.76 8.79 16.78
C GLU A 59 -3.11 9.30 16.26
N ALA A 60 -4.16 8.49 16.44
CA ALA A 60 -5.53 8.90 16.17
C ALA A 60 -5.98 9.95 17.19
N VAL A 61 -6.75 10.94 16.73
CA VAL A 61 -7.40 11.95 17.58
C VAL A 61 -8.89 11.62 17.74
N ALA A 62 -9.54 12.28 18.69
CA ALA A 62 -10.97 12.14 18.90
C ALA A 62 -11.75 12.42 17.60
N SER A 63 -12.75 11.57 17.31
CA SER A 63 -13.59 11.79 16.11
C SER A 63 -14.31 13.14 16.21
N GLY A 64 -14.41 13.82 15.08
CA GLY A 64 -14.97 15.16 14.99
C GLY A 64 -14.03 16.28 15.46
N SER A 65 -12.73 16.01 15.58
CA SER A 65 -11.72 17.04 15.85
C SER A 65 -11.56 18.06 14.70
N PHE A 66 -12.01 17.69 13.50
CA PHE A 66 -11.95 18.52 12.30
C PHE A 66 -13.34 18.89 11.79
N ALA A 67 -13.43 19.85 10.87
CA ALA A 67 -14.70 20.25 10.29
C ALA A 67 -15.35 19.08 9.50
N PRO A 68 -16.69 18.94 9.54
CA PRO A 68 -17.36 17.96 8.71
C PRO A 68 -17.40 18.42 7.25
N ASN A 69 -17.63 17.49 6.33
CA ASN A 69 -17.94 17.83 4.95
C ASN A 69 -19.34 18.47 4.80
N ALA A 70 -19.72 18.83 3.57
CA ALA A 70 -20.99 19.51 3.28
C ALA A 70 -22.26 18.74 3.70
N TRP A 71 -22.17 17.45 4.01
CA TRP A 71 -23.28 16.62 4.51
C TRP A 71 -23.22 16.33 6.01
N GLY A 72 -22.31 16.98 6.74
CA GLY A 72 -22.16 16.78 8.17
C GLY A 72 -21.37 15.53 8.56
N LEU A 73 -20.65 14.90 7.62
CA LEU A 73 -19.82 13.74 7.90
C LEU A 73 -18.41 14.17 8.31
N TYR A 74 -17.99 13.72 9.49
CA TYR A 74 -16.67 13.96 10.04
C TYR A 74 -15.65 12.92 9.58
N ASP A 75 -14.38 13.31 9.64
CA ASP A 75 -13.21 12.45 9.46
C ASP A 75 -13.26 11.62 8.17
N MET A 76 -13.77 12.22 7.08
CA MET A 76 -13.79 11.59 5.75
C MET A 76 -12.41 11.55 5.08
N HIS A 77 -11.43 12.26 5.66
CA HIS A 77 -10.05 12.32 5.24
C HIS A 77 -9.14 12.21 6.47
N GLY A 78 -8.27 11.21 6.49
CA GLY A 78 -7.31 10.99 7.57
C GLY A 78 -7.94 10.46 8.86
N ASN A 79 -7.17 10.59 9.94
CA ASN A 79 -7.38 10.02 11.26
C ASN A 79 -7.37 8.49 11.24
N VAL A 80 -8.40 7.86 10.69
CA VAL A 80 -8.52 6.42 10.60
C VAL A 80 -9.12 6.08 9.24
N ALA A 81 -8.39 5.30 8.43
CA ALA A 81 -8.95 4.76 7.20
C ALA A 81 -10.08 3.78 7.53
N GLU A 82 -11.06 3.65 6.67
CA GLU A 82 -12.26 2.89 6.98
C GLU A 82 -12.42 1.70 6.06
N TRP A 83 -12.63 0.54 6.67
CA TRP A 83 -13.08 -0.64 5.96
C TRP A 83 -14.39 -0.37 5.23
N VAL A 84 -14.40 -0.72 3.94
CA VAL A 84 -15.62 -0.76 3.13
C VAL A 84 -15.94 -2.22 2.79
N TRP A 85 -17.15 -2.45 2.27
CA TRP A 85 -17.67 -3.79 2.01
C TRP A 85 -16.82 -4.57 0.98
N ASP A 86 -16.24 -3.85 0.04
CA ASP A 86 -15.65 -4.36 -1.18
C ASP A 86 -14.35 -5.13 -0.97
N ARG A 87 -14.14 -6.13 -1.82
CA ARG A 87 -12.82 -6.76 -1.97
C ARG A 87 -11.94 -5.90 -2.84
N TYR A 88 -10.64 -5.95 -2.56
CA TYR A 88 -9.67 -5.21 -3.36
C TYR A 88 -9.34 -5.99 -4.64
N GLY A 89 -9.27 -5.28 -5.77
CA GLY A 89 -8.98 -5.86 -7.08
C GLY A 89 -9.01 -4.81 -8.18
N ALA A 90 -8.62 -5.16 -9.40
CA ALA A 90 -8.70 -4.25 -10.54
C ALA A 90 -10.15 -3.78 -10.78
N TYR A 91 -10.32 -2.52 -11.19
CA TYR A 91 -11.59 -2.09 -11.75
C TYR A 91 -11.74 -2.70 -13.15
N ASP A 92 -12.93 -3.21 -13.47
CA ASP A 92 -13.27 -3.46 -14.86
C ASP A 92 -13.27 -2.11 -15.60
N ALA A 93 -12.71 -2.07 -16.80
CA ALA A 93 -12.67 -0.86 -17.62
C ALA A 93 -14.05 -0.44 -18.14
N SER A 94 -15.08 -1.29 -17.92
CA SER A 94 -16.47 -0.97 -18.20
C SER A 94 -17.03 0.07 -17.22
N VAL A 95 -17.82 1.03 -17.73
CA VAL A 95 -18.49 2.02 -16.87
C VAL A 95 -19.64 1.32 -16.14
N ALA A 96 -19.45 1.04 -14.86
CA ALA A 96 -20.48 0.49 -13.99
C ALA A 96 -21.02 1.57 -13.03
N ALA A 97 -22.35 1.60 -12.86
CA ALA A 97 -22.98 2.41 -11.81
C ALA A 97 -22.82 1.69 -10.47
N ASN A 98 -22.15 2.32 -9.50
CA ASN A 98 -21.80 1.74 -8.20
C ASN A 98 -21.02 0.42 -8.33
N PRO A 99 -19.82 0.45 -8.94
CA PRO A 99 -19.01 -0.76 -9.10
C PRO A 99 -18.70 -1.35 -7.73
N THR A 100 -18.79 -2.67 -7.64
CA THR A 100 -18.26 -3.41 -6.51
C THR A 100 -16.95 -4.09 -6.88
N GLY A 101 -16.10 -4.33 -5.88
CA GLY A 101 -14.91 -5.15 -6.06
C GLY A 101 -15.23 -6.59 -6.50
N PRO A 102 -14.21 -7.41 -6.81
CA PRO A 102 -14.40 -8.81 -7.21
C PRO A 102 -15.10 -9.65 -6.13
N ASP A 103 -15.79 -10.72 -6.53
CA ASP A 103 -16.50 -11.62 -5.61
C ASP A 103 -15.55 -12.40 -4.69
N ALA A 104 -14.32 -12.64 -5.15
CA ALA A 104 -13.26 -13.37 -4.46
C ALA A 104 -11.99 -12.50 -4.30
N GLY A 105 -11.09 -12.90 -3.39
CA GLY A 105 -9.83 -12.20 -3.12
C GLY A 105 -9.48 -12.18 -1.63
N SER A 106 -8.18 -12.16 -1.30
CA SER A 106 -7.68 -12.17 0.08
C SER A 106 -7.72 -10.81 0.78
N LEU A 107 -7.88 -9.72 0.03
CA LEU A 107 -7.80 -8.35 0.53
C LEU A 107 -9.17 -7.66 0.55
N ARG A 108 -9.34 -6.78 1.55
CA ARG A 108 -10.49 -5.87 1.68
C ARG A 108 -10.03 -4.45 1.42
N VAL A 109 -10.95 -3.63 0.92
CA VAL A 109 -10.68 -2.22 0.64
C VAL A 109 -10.84 -1.42 1.93
N ASN A 110 -9.93 -0.47 2.15
CA ASN A 110 -10.16 0.64 3.08
C ASN A 110 -9.91 1.99 2.39
N ARG A 111 -10.59 3.04 2.86
CA ARG A 111 -10.58 4.38 2.24
C ARG A 111 -10.39 5.50 3.26
N GLY A 112 -10.01 6.68 2.77
CA GLY A 112 -9.88 7.90 3.58
C GLY A 112 -8.49 8.16 4.15
N GLY A 113 -7.65 7.12 4.28
CA GLY A 113 -6.29 7.23 4.81
C GLY A 113 -6.25 7.40 6.33
N GLY A 114 -5.17 6.93 6.95
CA GLY A 114 -4.95 7.01 8.39
C GLY A 114 -4.07 8.17 8.83
N TRP A 115 -3.94 8.36 10.15
CA TRP A 115 -3.04 9.34 10.76
C TRP A 115 -1.55 9.16 10.39
N ASN A 116 -1.16 7.98 9.90
CA ASN A 116 0.20 7.64 9.46
C ASN A 116 0.38 7.65 7.93
N ASP A 117 -0.65 8.03 7.17
CA ASP A 117 -0.60 8.07 5.71
C ASP A 117 -0.15 9.44 5.17
N PHE A 118 0.32 9.48 3.92
CA PHE A 118 0.65 10.73 3.24
C PHE A 118 -0.63 11.39 2.72
N ALA A 119 -0.67 12.72 2.57
CA ALA A 119 -1.87 13.43 2.13
C ALA A 119 -2.44 12.95 0.78
N LYS A 120 -1.61 12.47 -0.15
CA LYS A 120 -2.08 11.88 -1.41
C LYS A 120 -2.90 10.59 -1.23
N ASN A 121 -2.74 9.92 -0.09
CA ASN A 121 -3.49 8.71 0.28
C ASN A 121 -4.84 9.09 0.94
N LEU A 122 -5.04 10.37 1.28
CA LEU A 122 -6.31 10.83 1.86
C LEU A 122 -7.37 11.15 0.80
N ARG A 123 -7.00 11.20 -0.49
CA ARG A 123 -7.91 11.60 -1.57
C ARG A 123 -9.20 10.78 -1.56
N SER A 124 -10.32 11.40 -1.89
CA SER A 124 -11.63 10.75 -1.96
C SER A 124 -11.60 9.52 -2.88
N ALA A 125 -10.83 9.56 -3.97
CA ALA A 125 -10.64 8.50 -4.97
C ALA A 125 -9.58 7.44 -4.58
N TYR A 126 -8.83 7.65 -3.50
CA TYR A 126 -7.81 6.70 -3.09
C TYR A 126 -8.43 5.48 -2.39
N ARG A 127 -7.86 4.31 -2.69
CA ARG A 127 -8.23 3.02 -2.12
C ARG A 127 -6.96 2.28 -1.69
N ALA A 128 -6.93 1.87 -0.43
CA ALA A 128 -5.90 1.00 0.13
C ALA A 128 -6.49 -0.40 0.39
N SER A 129 -5.61 -1.32 0.78
CA SER A 129 -5.98 -2.72 0.99
C SER A 129 -5.24 -3.33 2.16
N LEU A 130 -5.93 -4.18 2.90
CA LEU A 130 -5.36 -4.99 3.98
C LEU A 130 -6.07 -6.35 4.01
N THR A 131 -5.46 -7.34 4.65
CA THR A 131 -6.13 -8.63 4.88
C THR A 131 -7.24 -8.45 5.94
N PRO A 132 -8.35 -9.22 5.87
CA PRO A 132 -9.42 -9.15 6.87
C PRO A 132 -8.99 -9.41 8.32
N THR A 133 -7.88 -10.13 8.49
CA THR A 133 -7.30 -10.48 9.80
C THR A 133 -6.28 -9.46 10.30
N SER A 134 -5.85 -8.52 9.46
CA SER A 134 -4.91 -7.47 9.86
C SER A 134 -5.55 -6.53 10.89
N SER A 135 -4.84 -6.30 11.99
CA SER A 135 -5.13 -5.19 12.90
C SER A 135 -4.25 -4.00 12.54
N SER A 136 -4.83 -2.79 12.54
CA SER A 136 -4.07 -1.56 12.37
C SER A 136 -4.67 -0.47 13.28
N PRO A 137 -3.85 0.27 14.03
CA PRO A 137 -4.32 1.40 14.84
C PRO A 137 -4.75 2.61 13.98
N SER A 138 -4.56 2.54 12.66
CA SER A 138 -4.99 3.57 11.71
C SER A 138 -6.11 3.11 10.79
N VAL A 139 -6.74 1.96 11.06
CA VAL A 139 -7.88 1.43 10.29
C VAL A 139 -9.04 1.04 11.21
N GLY A 140 -10.24 1.47 10.85
CA GLY A 140 -11.46 1.29 11.61
C GLY A 140 -12.68 1.11 10.70
N PHE A 141 -13.86 1.42 11.21
CA PHE A 141 -15.11 1.31 10.47
C PHE A 141 -16.07 2.43 10.88
N ARG A 142 -16.94 2.84 9.95
CA ARG A 142 -18.13 3.63 10.27
C ARG A 142 -19.39 2.80 10.15
N VAL A 143 -20.31 3.01 11.09
CA VAL A 143 -21.62 2.38 11.04
C VAL A 143 -22.44 3.06 9.95
N ALA A 144 -22.81 2.28 8.93
CA ALA A 144 -23.73 2.72 7.88
C ALA A 144 -25.04 1.95 7.99
N ARG A 145 -26.16 2.65 7.89
CA ARG A 145 -27.48 2.04 7.83
C ARG A 145 -27.93 1.96 6.37
N SER A 146 -28.34 0.78 5.93
CA SER A 146 -28.91 0.60 4.61
C SER A 146 -30.21 1.40 4.48
N ALA A 147 -30.39 2.09 3.34
CA ALA A 147 -31.61 2.83 3.02
C ALA A 147 -32.84 1.91 2.90
N VAL A 148 -32.61 0.62 2.59
CA VAL A 148 -33.64 -0.42 2.51
C VAL A 148 -33.28 -1.56 3.45
N LEU A 149 -34.25 -2.04 4.23
CA LEU A 149 -34.10 -3.25 5.04
C LEU A 149 -33.88 -4.45 4.13
N ARG A 150 -32.72 -5.10 4.23
CA ARG A 150 -32.47 -6.39 3.58
C ARG A 150 -32.81 -7.52 4.55
N PRO A 151 -33.79 -8.40 4.25
CA PRO A 151 -34.01 -9.60 5.03
C PRO A 151 -32.87 -10.60 4.74
N GLY A 152 -32.09 -10.95 5.76
CA GLY A 152 -31.00 -11.93 5.67
C GLY A 152 -29.85 -11.62 6.62
N GLY A 153 -29.31 -12.65 7.28
CA GLY A 153 -28.08 -12.55 8.07
C GLY A 153 -26.85 -12.66 7.17
N VAL A 154 -25.86 -11.78 7.36
CA VAL A 154 -24.57 -11.88 6.69
C VAL A 154 -23.70 -12.86 7.48
N GLY A 155 -23.36 -13.99 6.86
CA GLY A 155 -22.32 -14.88 7.36
C GLY A 155 -20.94 -14.36 6.93
N GLY A 156 -20.04 -14.15 7.90
CA GLY A 156 -18.63 -13.89 7.61
C GLY A 156 -18.02 -15.15 6.99
N GLY A 157 -17.78 -15.12 5.68
CA GLY A 157 -17.00 -16.17 5.02
C GLY A 157 -15.53 -15.90 5.26
N ASP A 158 -14.91 -16.70 6.13
CA ASP A 158 -13.45 -16.75 6.26
C ASP A 158 -12.87 -17.15 4.90
N GLY A 159 -12.20 -16.19 4.26
CA GLY A 159 -11.45 -16.46 3.04
C GLY A 159 -10.35 -17.44 3.39
N ALA A 160 -10.49 -18.68 2.92
CA ALA A 160 -9.54 -19.75 3.16
C ALA A 160 -8.11 -19.29 2.82
N SER A 161 -7.24 -19.33 3.82
CA SER A 161 -5.80 -19.36 3.65
C SER A 161 -5.45 -20.69 2.98
N GLY A 162 -5.43 -20.72 1.64
CA GLY A 162 -4.83 -21.85 0.94
C GLY A 162 -3.34 -21.86 1.27
N SER A 163 -2.83 -22.90 1.92
CA SER A 163 -1.39 -23.06 2.05
C SER A 163 -0.81 -23.19 0.65
N ALA A 164 -0.05 -22.21 0.20
CA ALA A 164 0.58 -22.31 -1.10
C ALA A 164 1.53 -23.51 -1.10
N THR A 165 1.32 -24.46 -2.01
CA THR A 165 2.19 -25.63 -2.17
C THR A 165 3.40 -25.24 -3.01
N GLY A 166 4.61 -25.38 -2.48
CA GLY A 166 5.85 -25.13 -3.22
C GLY A 166 6.98 -24.61 -2.33
N GLU A 167 8.17 -24.50 -2.88
CA GLU A 167 9.35 -23.94 -2.18
C GLU A 167 9.13 -22.45 -1.89
N PRO A 168 9.70 -21.89 -0.80
CA PRO A 168 9.70 -20.45 -0.60
C PRO A 168 10.76 -19.77 -1.47
N LEU A 169 10.40 -18.68 -2.13
CA LEU A 169 11.33 -17.79 -2.83
C LEU A 169 11.51 -16.51 -2.02
N VAL A 170 12.74 -16.15 -1.67
CA VAL A 170 13.07 -14.81 -1.21
C VAL A 170 13.66 -14.02 -2.38
N VAL A 171 12.92 -13.04 -2.87
CA VAL A 171 13.33 -12.19 -4.00
C VAL A 171 13.19 -10.73 -3.63
N PHE A 172 14.19 -9.90 -3.95
CA PHE A 172 14.17 -8.51 -3.50
C PHE A 172 14.92 -7.57 -4.46
N PHE A 173 14.52 -6.30 -4.48
CA PHE A 173 15.32 -5.21 -5.05
C PHE A 173 15.93 -4.39 -3.92
N SER A 174 17.19 -3.96 -4.04
CA SER A 174 17.86 -3.15 -3.03
C SER A 174 18.87 -2.19 -3.64
N TRP A 175 18.65 -0.89 -3.47
CA TRP A 175 19.61 0.13 -3.90
C TRP A 175 20.71 0.38 -2.86
N SER A 176 20.36 0.86 -1.65
CA SER A 176 21.33 1.21 -0.59
C SER A 176 21.70 0.07 0.36
N GLY A 177 21.16 -1.14 0.16
CA GLY A 177 21.52 -2.33 0.95
C GLY A 177 20.63 -2.63 2.16
N ASN A 178 19.75 -1.72 2.59
CA ASN A 178 18.86 -1.96 3.74
C ASN A 178 17.94 -3.17 3.52
N THR A 179 17.26 -3.22 2.38
CA THR A 179 16.39 -4.34 2.01
C THR A 179 17.18 -5.65 1.86
N ARG A 180 18.42 -5.58 1.37
CA ARG A 180 19.33 -6.73 1.24
C ARG A 180 19.61 -7.39 2.59
N LEU A 181 19.77 -6.60 3.65
CA LEU A 181 20.00 -7.15 5.00
C LEU A 181 18.77 -7.94 5.50
N ILE A 182 17.57 -7.39 5.31
CA ILE A 182 16.31 -8.04 5.67
C ILE A 182 16.14 -9.35 4.87
N ALA A 183 16.37 -9.29 3.56
CA ALA A 183 16.23 -10.45 2.68
C ALA A 183 17.18 -11.58 3.05
N ARG A 184 18.43 -11.26 3.40
CA ARG A 184 19.43 -12.25 3.84
C ARG A 184 19.08 -12.87 5.17
N GLU A 185 18.60 -12.09 6.13
CA GLU A 185 18.10 -12.63 7.40
C GLU A 185 16.94 -13.59 7.17
N MET A 186 15.97 -13.18 6.36
CA MET A 186 14.79 -13.99 6.04
C MET A 186 15.16 -15.29 5.32
N ALA A 187 16.04 -15.22 4.33
CA ALA A 187 16.53 -16.38 3.60
C ALA A 187 17.32 -17.34 4.51
N SER A 188 18.13 -16.79 5.43
CA SER A 188 18.83 -17.58 6.46
C SER A 188 17.85 -18.34 7.36
N GLN A 189 16.79 -17.69 7.85
CA GLN A 189 15.78 -18.34 8.70
C GLN A 189 14.94 -19.38 7.95
N LEU A 190 14.68 -19.16 6.65
CA LEU A 190 13.95 -20.09 5.78
C LEU A 190 14.83 -21.23 5.24
N GLY A 191 16.16 -21.15 5.39
CA GLY A 191 17.09 -22.12 4.83
C GLY A 191 17.16 -22.12 3.30
N VAL A 192 16.95 -20.96 2.67
CA VAL A 192 17.00 -20.77 1.21
C VAL A 192 17.98 -19.68 0.82
N GLU A 193 18.24 -19.52 -0.47
CA GLU A 193 19.02 -18.38 -0.99
C GLU A 193 18.10 -17.19 -1.31
N ALA A 194 18.59 -15.98 -1.05
CA ALA A 194 17.92 -14.75 -1.47
C ALA A 194 18.35 -14.38 -2.89
N VAL A 195 17.39 -14.11 -3.77
CA VAL A 195 17.60 -13.68 -5.15
C VAL A 195 17.46 -12.16 -5.23
N GLU A 196 18.52 -11.47 -5.63
CA GLU A 196 18.48 -10.02 -5.84
C GLU A 196 18.07 -9.68 -7.28
N LEU A 197 17.09 -8.79 -7.42
CA LEU A 197 16.66 -8.23 -8.70
C LEU A 197 17.62 -7.11 -9.11
N GLU A 198 18.40 -7.38 -10.16
CA GLU A 198 19.32 -6.42 -10.76
C GLU A 198 18.71 -5.89 -12.06
N CYS A 199 18.76 -4.57 -12.25
CA CYS A 199 18.37 -3.96 -13.52
C CYS A 199 19.49 -4.13 -14.54
N GLU A 200 19.15 -4.35 -15.82
CA GLU A 200 20.16 -4.35 -16.90
C GLU A 200 20.92 -3.02 -16.96
N GLN A 201 20.21 -1.92 -16.68
CA GLN A 201 20.77 -0.60 -16.45
C GLN A 201 20.52 -0.23 -14.99
N PRO A 202 21.53 -0.36 -14.11
CA PRO A 202 21.38 -0.01 -12.70
C PRO A 202 21.08 1.48 -12.52
N TYR A 203 20.24 1.80 -11.53
CA TYR A 203 20.12 3.18 -11.04
C TYR A 203 21.48 3.71 -10.59
N SER A 204 21.70 5.02 -10.74
CA SER A 204 22.95 5.66 -10.34
C SER A 204 23.30 5.36 -8.88
N THR A 205 24.60 5.27 -8.57
CA THR A 205 25.08 5.17 -7.19
C THR A 205 25.11 6.52 -6.47
N ASP A 206 25.00 7.62 -7.21
CA ASP A 206 24.77 8.95 -6.65
C ASP A 206 23.32 9.10 -6.19
N TYR A 207 23.14 9.55 -4.94
CA TYR A 207 21.83 9.61 -4.31
C TYR A 207 20.83 10.50 -5.05
N ASN A 208 21.24 11.71 -5.43
CA ASN A 208 20.33 12.66 -6.08
C ASN A 208 19.97 12.18 -7.49
N THR A 209 20.95 11.66 -8.22
CA THR A 209 20.73 11.11 -9.57
C THR A 209 19.79 9.91 -9.54
N CYS A 210 20.01 8.95 -8.62
CA CYS A 210 19.13 7.80 -8.45
C CYS A 210 17.70 8.23 -8.12
N LEU A 211 17.57 9.26 -7.29
CA LEU A 211 16.28 9.76 -6.86
C LEU A 211 15.51 10.37 -8.04
N ASP A 212 16.16 11.18 -8.88
CA ASP A 212 15.54 11.75 -10.09
C ASP A 212 15.12 10.65 -11.07
N GLU A 213 15.98 9.65 -11.26
CA GLU A 213 15.68 8.47 -12.10
C GLU A 213 14.48 7.70 -11.57
N ALA A 214 14.47 7.38 -10.28
CA ALA A 214 13.39 6.63 -9.63
C ALA A 214 12.05 7.39 -9.66
N GLN A 215 12.07 8.70 -9.43
CA GLN A 215 10.86 9.53 -9.47
C GLN A 215 10.32 9.64 -10.90
N ARG A 216 11.19 9.86 -11.89
CA ARG A 216 10.81 9.84 -13.31
C ARG A 216 10.17 8.52 -13.70
N ASP A 217 10.80 7.40 -13.34
CA ASP A 217 10.30 6.06 -13.65
C ASP A 217 8.92 5.81 -13.01
N GLN A 218 8.72 6.23 -11.76
CA GLN A 218 7.43 6.11 -11.09
C GLN A 218 6.35 6.98 -11.77
N ASN A 219 6.67 8.22 -12.11
CA ASN A 219 5.74 9.13 -12.80
C ASN A 219 5.35 8.63 -14.20
N GLN A 220 6.29 8.02 -14.91
CA GLN A 220 6.08 7.49 -16.26
C GLN A 220 5.55 6.05 -16.27
N GLN A 221 5.41 5.42 -15.09
CA GLN A 221 5.09 3.99 -14.98
C GLN A 221 6.06 3.13 -15.82
N ALA A 222 7.35 3.44 -15.78
CA ALA A 222 8.38 2.71 -16.52
C ALA A 222 8.48 1.24 -16.07
N ARG A 223 9.05 0.37 -16.92
CA ARG A 223 9.38 -1.02 -16.59
C ARG A 223 10.86 -1.27 -16.90
N PRO A 224 11.80 -0.84 -16.03
CA PRO A 224 13.22 -1.07 -16.23
C PRO A 224 13.49 -2.56 -16.44
N ALA A 225 14.27 -2.90 -17.47
CA ALA A 225 14.61 -4.28 -17.78
C ALA A 225 15.45 -4.90 -16.66
N LEU A 226 15.23 -6.19 -16.37
CA LEU A 226 15.91 -6.92 -15.32
C LEU A 226 16.95 -7.87 -15.91
N ALA A 227 18.18 -7.80 -15.39
CA ALA A 227 19.23 -8.78 -15.68
C ALA A 227 18.96 -10.11 -14.93
N THR A 228 18.36 -10.03 -13.74
CA THR A 228 17.99 -11.21 -12.96
C THR A 228 16.81 -11.94 -13.60
N GLN A 229 16.95 -13.26 -13.75
CA GLN A 229 15.87 -14.14 -14.20
C GLN A 229 15.65 -15.27 -13.19
N ILE A 230 14.40 -15.74 -13.10
CA ILE A 230 13.99 -16.89 -12.30
C ILE A 230 13.55 -17.98 -13.28
N PRO A 231 14.44 -18.94 -13.64
CA PRO A 231 14.20 -19.85 -14.75
C PRO A 231 12.97 -20.74 -14.59
N ASP A 232 12.60 -21.05 -13.34
CA ASP A 232 11.47 -21.92 -13.01
C ASP A 232 10.67 -21.32 -11.86
N MET A 233 9.81 -20.36 -12.19
CA MET A 233 8.89 -19.76 -11.20
C MET A 233 7.84 -20.77 -10.69
N SER A 234 7.60 -21.86 -11.42
CA SER A 234 6.51 -22.79 -11.11
C SER A 234 6.72 -23.55 -9.79
N ARG A 235 7.97 -23.80 -9.39
CA ARG A 235 8.30 -24.49 -8.13
C ARG A 235 7.91 -23.74 -6.86
N TYR A 236 7.79 -22.43 -6.95
CA TYR A 236 7.61 -21.58 -5.77
C TYR A 236 6.13 -21.42 -5.44
N GLY A 237 5.76 -21.75 -4.20
CA GLY A 237 4.41 -21.56 -3.67
C GLY A 237 4.25 -20.17 -3.06
N THR A 238 5.23 -19.78 -2.23
CA THR A 238 5.25 -18.50 -1.53
C THR A 238 6.43 -17.66 -2.00
N VAL A 239 6.17 -16.40 -2.34
CA VAL A 239 7.17 -15.42 -2.80
C VAL A 239 7.26 -14.30 -1.77
N TYR A 240 8.34 -14.29 -1.02
CA TYR A 240 8.73 -13.20 -0.13
C TYR A 240 9.37 -12.09 -0.96
N LEU A 241 8.65 -10.98 -1.15
CA LEU A 241 9.00 -9.93 -2.09
C LEU A 241 9.52 -8.67 -1.37
N GLY A 242 10.83 -8.43 -1.47
CA GLY A 242 11.52 -7.35 -0.79
C GLY A 242 11.75 -6.09 -1.63
N TYR A 243 11.54 -4.91 -1.06
CA TYR A 243 11.86 -3.64 -1.72
C TYR A 243 12.09 -2.47 -0.75
N PRO A 244 12.85 -1.42 -1.13
CA PRO A 244 12.78 -0.15 -0.43
C PRO A 244 11.43 0.53 -0.71
N ASN A 245 10.83 1.16 0.30
CA ASN A 245 9.69 2.05 0.07
C ASN A 245 10.17 3.33 -0.61
N TRP A 246 9.84 3.50 -1.89
CA TRP A 246 10.13 4.71 -2.66
C TRP A 246 8.82 5.44 -2.93
N TRP A 247 8.70 6.66 -2.40
CA TRP A 247 7.56 7.55 -2.60
C TRP A 247 6.21 6.97 -2.16
N ALA A 248 6.21 6.23 -1.03
CA ALA A 248 5.07 5.49 -0.51
C ALA A 248 4.61 4.34 -1.42
N SER A 249 5.49 3.75 -2.23
CA SER A 249 5.13 2.61 -3.08
C SER A 249 6.34 1.70 -3.39
N ILE A 250 6.13 0.72 -4.27
CA ILE A 250 7.18 -0.13 -4.84
C ILE A 250 8.05 0.64 -5.86
N PRO A 251 9.36 0.35 -5.93
CA PRO A 251 10.21 0.76 -7.06
C PRO A 251 9.78 0.08 -8.37
N MET A 252 10.01 0.74 -9.51
CA MET A 252 9.59 0.21 -10.81
C MET A 252 10.22 -1.14 -11.22
N PRO A 253 11.45 -1.51 -10.81
CA PRO A 253 11.97 -2.87 -11.02
C PRO A 253 11.10 -3.97 -10.40
N ILE A 254 10.42 -3.69 -9.29
CA ILE A 254 9.47 -4.63 -8.68
C ILE A 254 8.22 -4.77 -9.55
N ALA A 255 7.74 -3.68 -10.15
CA ALA A 255 6.62 -3.75 -11.10
C ALA A 255 7.01 -4.57 -12.33
N THR A 256 8.22 -4.39 -12.89
CA THR A 256 8.74 -5.24 -13.97
C THR A 256 8.74 -6.71 -13.56
N PHE A 257 9.29 -7.05 -12.39
CA PHE A 257 9.32 -8.42 -11.90
C PHE A 257 7.92 -9.04 -11.81
N LEU A 258 6.98 -8.33 -11.18
CA LEU A 258 5.61 -8.81 -10.98
C LEU A 258 4.85 -9.05 -12.29
N GLU A 259 5.18 -8.32 -13.35
CA GLU A 259 4.59 -8.49 -14.69
C GLU A 259 5.33 -9.52 -15.55
N SER A 260 6.53 -9.95 -15.14
CA SER A 260 7.37 -10.86 -15.92
C SER A 260 7.05 -12.34 -15.69
N TYR A 261 6.25 -12.67 -14.67
CA TYR A 261 5.95 -14.05 -14.29
C TYR A 261 4.48 -14.25 -13.94
N ASP A 262 4.02 -15.51 -14.03
CA ASP A 262 2.69 -15.89 -13.57
C ASP A 262 2.68 -16.16 -12.05
N PHE A 263 1.87 -15.38 -11.33
CA PHE A 263 1.66 -15.53 -9.90
C PHE A 263 0.29 -16.14 -9.54
N ALA A 264 -0.46 -16.65 -10.51
CA ALA A 264 -1.76 -17.26 -10.26
C ALA A 264 -1.66 -18.39 -9.22
N GLY A 265 -2.46 -18.28 -8.15
CA GLY A 265 -2.49 -19.24 -7.05
C GLY A 265 -1.27 -19.24 -6.12
N LYS A 266 -0.27 -18.39 -6.37
CA LYS A 266 0.89 -18.22 -5.47
C LYS A 266 0.55 -17.27 -4.34
N GLU A 267 1.23 -17.43 -3.21
CA GLU A 267 1.21 -16.47 -2.13
C GLU A 267 2.34 -15.44 -2.32
N ILE A 268 2.04 -14.15 -2.20
CA ILE A 268 3.05 -13.09 -2.16
C ILE A 268 3.04 -12.49 -0.76
N ARG A 269 4.19 -12.50 -0.10
CA ARG A 269 4.40 -11.89 1.22
C ARG A 269 5.35 -10.69 1.07
N PRO A 270 4.83 -9.45 0.96
CA PRO A 270 5.66 -8.28 0.73
C PRO A 270 6.45 -7.89 1.98
N PHE A 271 7.69 -7.46 1.83
CA PHE A 271 8.43 -6.80 2.90
C PHE A 271 9.17 -5.57 2.39
N CYS A 272 9.29 -4.53 3.23
CA CYS A 272 10.00 -3.32 2.85
C CYS A 272 10.93 -2.77 3.91
N SER A 273 12.03 -2.15 3.46
CA SER A 273 12.79 -1.21 4.26
C SER A 273 12.27 0.21 4.02
N ASN A 274 12.07 1.02 5.06
CA ASN A 274 11.54 2.37 4.92
C ASN A 274 12.18 3.38 5.89
N GLY A 275 12.12 4.67 5.56
CA GLY A 275 12.60 5.77 6.41
C GLY A 275 11.53 6.39 7.32
N GLY A 276 10.48 5.64 7.67
CA GLY A 276 9.37 6.09 8.53
C GLY A 276 7.99 6.01 7.87
N GLY A 277 7.93 5.82 6.55
CA GLY A 277 6.66 5.73 5.78
C GLY A 277 5.99 4.36 5.77
N GLY A 278 6.51 3.36 6.50
CA GLY A 278 5.95 2.02 6.54
C GLY A 278 5.84 1.36 5.16
N LEU A 279 4.74 0.65 4.91
CA LEU A 279 4.43 0.06 3.59
C LEU A 279 3.87 1.06 2.59
N GLY A 280 3.36 2.22 3.04
CA GLY A 280 2.61 3.14 2.18
C GLY A 280 1.53 2.41 1.36
N GLN A 281 1.53 2.64 0.05
CA GLN A 281 0.62 2.03 -0.92
C GLN A 281 1.17 0.73 -1.55
N SER A 282 2.35 0.25 -1.13
CA SER A 282 3.05 -0.82 -1.86
C SER A 282 2.26 -2.12 -1.97
N VAL A 283 1.59 -2.58 -0.90
CA VAL A 283 0.73 -3.78 -0.94
C VAL A 283 -0.42 -3.61 -1.93
N ALA A 284 -1.05 -2.43 -1.94
CA ALA A 284 -2.13 -2.08 -2.85
C ALA A 284 -1.64 -2.02 -4.32
N ALA A 285 -0.40 -1.54 -4.56
CA ALA A 285 0.23 -1.54 -5.86
C ALA A 285 0.54 -2.96 -6.36
N ILE A 286 1.15 -3.80 -5.51
CA ILE A 286 1.45 -5.21 -5.82
C ILE A 286 0.17 -5.95 -6.21
N SER A 287 -0.88 -5.81 -5.39
CA SER A 287 -2.16 -6.49 -5.60
C SER A 287 -2.87 -6.10 -6.90
N LYS A 288 -2.63 -4.90 -7.43
CA LYS A 288 -3.16 -4.49 -8.74
C LYS A 288 -2.45 -5.20 -9.90
N VAL A 289 -1.14 -5.45 -9.76
CA VAL A 289 -0.31 -6.07 -10.79
C VAL A 289 -0.54 -7.58 -10.84
N VAL A 290 -0.77 -8.21 -9.69
CA VAL A 290 -0.95 -9.67 -9.56
C VAL A 290 -2.33 -10.04 -9.00
N PRO A 291 -3.43 -9.74 -9.72
CA PRO A 291 -4.80 -9.90 -9.20
C PRO A 291 -5.19 -11.36 -8.91
N ASN A 292 -4.47 -12.33 -9.46
CA ASN A 292 -4.73 -13.76 -9.29
C ASN A 292 -3.80 -14.42 -8.25
N ALA A 293 -2.94 -13.65 -7.60
CA ALA A 293 -2.11 -14.11 -6.49
C ALA A 293 -2.79 -13.83 -5.15
N HIS A 294 -2.43 -14.61 -4.14
CA HIS A 294 -2.80 -14.36 -2.75
C HIS A 294 -1.77 -13.41 -2.11
N VAL A 295 -2.07 -12.12 -2.06
CA VAL A 295 -1.20 -11.15 -1.37
C VAL A 295 -1.51 -11.18 0.13
N GLY A 296 -0.50 -11.54 0.92
CA GLY A 296 -0.55 -11.67 2.38
C GLY A 296 -0.20 -10.37 3.11
N GLN A 297 -0.12 -10.46 4.44
CA GLN A 297 0.27 -9.33 5.30
C GLN A 297 1.71 -8.91 4.99
N GLY A 298 1.93 -7.62 4.80
CA GLY A 298 3.27 -7.07 4.56
C GLY A 298 4.06 -6.81 5.84
N LEU A 299 5.37 -6.95 5.77
CA LEU A 299 6.32 -6.58 6.84
C LEU A 299 7.01 -5.25 6.49
N SER A 300 6.93 -4.24 7.37
CA SER A 300 7.74 -3.02 7.23
C SER A 300 8.79 -2.92 8.30
N ILE A 301 10.04 -2.72 7.91
CA ILE A 301 11.19 -2.57 8.79
C ILE A 301 11.80 -1.18 8.56
N TYR A 302 12.06 -0.44 9.64
CA TYR A 302 12.72 0.86 9.56
C TYR A 302 14.20 0.69 9.21
N TYR A 303 14.63 1.22 8.06
CA TYR A 303 15.95 0.98 7.45
C TYR A 303 16.37 -0.50 7.52
N SER A 304 17.48 -0.80 8.19
CA SER A 304 18.03 -2.15 8.39
C SER A 304 17.50 -2.85 9.64
N GLY A 305 16.48 -2.29 10.30
CA GLY A 305 15.72 -2.91 11.38
C GLY A 305 16.34 -2.94 12.77
N GLY A 306 17.63 -2.61 12.89
CA GLY A 306 18.30 -2.56 14.20
C GLY A 306 18.33 -3.92 14.91
N ALA A 307 18.36 -3.91 16.24
CA ALA A 307 18.52 -5.12 17.06
C ALA A 307 17.34 -6.10 16.97
N ASP A 308 16.13 -5.60 16.73
CA ASP A 308 14.90 -6.40 16.76
C ASP A 308 14.51 -6.97 15.37
N MET A 309 15.32 -6.71 14.32
CA MET A 309 15.03 -7.14 12.95
C MET A 309 14.81 -8.65 12.86
N SER A 310 15.70 -9.44 13.46
CA SER A 310 15.68 -10.90 13.37
C SER A 310 14.40 -11.49 13.97
N GLN A 311 13.96 -10.97 15.13
CA GLN A 311 12.72 -11.41 15.78
C GLN A 311 11.48 -10.99 14.97
N GLN A 312 11.43 -9.76 14.45
CA GLN A 312 10.33 -9.31 13.60
C GLN A 312 10.19 -10.17 12.33
N VAL A 313 11.31 -10.55 11.72
CA VAL A 313 11.34 -11.46 10.58
C VAL A 313 10.84 -12.86 10.99
N ALA A 314 11.28 -13.39 12.13
CA ALA A 314 10.87 -14.70 12.62
C ALA A 314 9.37 -14.77 12.91
N ASP A 315 8.86 -13.77 13.64
CA ASP A 315 7.44 -13.67 14.00
C ASP A 315 6.57 -13.55 12.75
N TRP A 316 7.01 -12.76 11.77
CA TRP A 316 6.29 -12.62 10.52
C TRP A 316 6.36 -13.89 9.68
N ILE A 317 7.51 -14.55 9.52
CA ILE A 317 7.58 -15.83 8.79
C ILE A 317 6.61 -16.86 9.40
N ALA A 318 6.53 -16.91 10.73
CA ALA A 318 5.70 -17.86 11.47
C ALA A 318 4.18 -17.58 11.42
N GLY A 319 3.77 -16.36 11.04
CA GLY A 319 2.37 -15.91 10.96
C GLY A 319 2.00 -15.29 9.63
#